data_AF-A0A5N7CMJ3-F1
#
_entry.id   AF-A0A5N7CMJ3-F1
#
_cell.length_a   1.000
_cell.length_b   1.000
_cell.length_c   1.000
_cell.angle_alpha   90.00
_cell.angle_beta   90.00
_cell.angle_gamma   90.00
#
_symmetry.space_group_name_H-M   'P 1'
#
loop_
_entity.id
_entity.type
_entity.pdbx_description
1 polymer ?
#
loop_
_entity_poly.entity_id
_entity_poly.type
_entity_poly.pdbx_seq_one_letter_code
_entity_poly.pdbx_strand_id
1 'polypeptide(L)'
;MDSAVGLRVPRPIGWISTKNKKGQCNLAPYSRFNNLTFDPPYVMFSSNQTATGDRKDMVVNAEEIGTFAWNLATWDVREALCNVTKERPTLIEVPMVRESPGTVDIAIGKVIGVHIGNEVLTNGSLDIKKTQPITRCGYYQYAVTRDTFEMIVPNMSADVLYGLEGNATRRDLRGSIYYIRYFLANHRCLELH
;
A
#
# COMPACT_ATOMS: atom_id res chain seq x y z
N MET A 1 -25.41 2.74 14.63
CA MET A 1 -24.58 1.54 14.44
C MET A 1 -23.26 1.98 13.85
N ASP A 2 -22.16 1.82 14.58
CA ASP A 2 -20.84 2.05 14.00
C ASP A 2 -20.59 1.01 12.91
N SER A 3 -20.28 1.48 11.71
CA SER A 3 -19.89 0.59 10.61
C SER A 3 -18.66 -0.23 11.03
N ALA A 4 -18.54 -1.49 10.58
CA ALA A 4 -17.37 -2.35 10.84
C ALA A 4 -16.00 -1.74 10.42
N VAL A 5 -16.02 -0.60 9.72
CA VAL A 5 -14.87 0.21 9.34
C VAL A 5 -14.34 1.05 10.52
N GLY A 6 -15.19 1.47 11.46
CA GLY A 6 -14.78 2.23 12.65
C GLY A 6 -13.98 1.39 13.66
N LEU A 7 -14.28 0.10 13.75
CA LEU A 7 -13.68 -0.84 14.72
C LEU A 7 -12.28 -1.34 14.33
N ARG A 8 -11.92 -1.28 13.04
CA ARG A 8 -10.62 -1.75 12.53
C ARG A 8 -9.76 -0.55 12.20
N VAL A 9 -9.13 0.04 13.21
CA VAL A 9 -8.25 1.21 13.06
C VAL A 9 -7.01 1.08 13.95
N PRO A 10 -5.87 1.68 13.57
CA PRO A 10 -5.59 2.27 12.26
C PRO A 10 -5.41 1.20 11.17
N ARG A 11 -5.72 1.54 9.91
CA ARG A 11 -5.50 0.64 8.77
C ARG A 11 -4.32 1.12 7.92
N PRO A 12 -3.39 0.22 7.57
CA PRO A 12 -2.42 0.50 6.53
C PRO A 12 -3.11 0.94 5.23
N ILE A 13 -2.50 1.89 4.53
CA ILE A 13 -2.96 2.32 3.22
C ILE A 13 -2.10 1.63 2.16
N GLY A 14 -2.73 0.78 1.36
CA GLY A 14 -2.16 0.27 0.12
C GLY A 14 -2.20 1.37 -0.94
N TRP A 15 -1.14 2.15 -1.09
CA TRP A 15 -1.05 3.13 -2.18
C TRP A 15 -0.54 2.42 -3.44
N ILE A 16 -1.49 1.83 -4.18
CA ILE A 16 -1.21 0.88 -5.25
C ILE A 16 -1.06 1.60 -6.58
N SER A 17 0.05 1.33 -7.27
CA SER A 17 0.25 1.70 -8.66
C SER A 17 0.21 0.50 -9.58
N THR A 18 -0.45 0.67 -10.74
CA THR A 18 -0.52 -0.34 -11.80
C THR A 18 -0.19 0.31 -13.14
N LYS A 19 0.08 -0.53 -14.14
CA LYS A 19 0.30 -0.12 -15.53
C LYS A 19 -0.63 -0.95 -16.42
N ASN A 20 -1.18 -0.38 -17.49
CA ASN A 20 -1.95 -1.14 -18.47
C ASN A 20 -1.08 -1.57 -19.66
N LYS A 21 -1.65 -2.36 -20.60
CA LYS A 21 -0.94 -2.84 -21.81
C LYS A 21 -0.45 -1.71 -22.73
N LYS A 22 -1.11 -0.55 -22.70
CA LYS A 22 -0.71 0.66 -23.45
C LYS A 22 0.37 1.47 -22.75
N GLY A 23 0.75 1.05 -21.55
CA GLY A 23 1.77 1.65 -20.73
C GLY A 23 1.35 2.84 -19.89
N GLN A 24 0.05 3.13 -19.79
CA GLN A 24 -0.48 4.17 -18.92
C GLN A 24 -0.43 3.70 -17.46
N CYS A 25 -0.03 4.59 -16.56
CA CYS A 25 0.10 4.32 -15.13
C CYS A 25 -1.12 4.82 -14.37
N ASN A 26 -1.60 4.02 -13.42
CA ASN A 26 -2.68 4.39 -12.51
C ASN A 26 -2.13 4.33 -11.07
N LEU A 27 -2.60 5.22 -10.19
CA LEU A 27 -2.26 5.24 -8.76
C LEU A 27 -3.51 5.47 -7.90
N ALA A 28 -3.78 4.63 -6.90
CA ALA A 28 -4.92 4.84 -5.99
C ALA A 28 -4.67 4.26 -4.58
N PRO A 29 -5.25 4.89 -3.54
CA PRO A 29 -5.16 4.39 -2.17
C PRO A 29 -6.24 3.35 -1.84
N TYR A 30 -5.84 2.31 -1.13
CA TYR A 30 -6.70 1.23 -0.65
C TYR A 30 -6.52 1.03 0.86
N SER A 31 -7.55 1.35 1.66
CA SER A 31 -7.52 1.08 3.11
C SER A 31 -7.90 -0.37 3.48
N ARG A 32 -8.02 -1.25 2.48
CA ARG A 32 -8.26 -2.70 2.62
C ARG A 32 -7.03 -3.44 2.08
N PHE A 33 -5.90 -3.17 2.72
CA PHE A 33 -4.57 -3.67 2.35
C PHE A 33 -3.93 -4.35 3.56
N ASN A 34 -3.20 -5.46 3.34
CA ASN A 34 -2.43 -6.12 4.39
C ASN A 34 -1.30 -6.99 3.85
N ASN A 35 -0.31 -7.26 4.70
CA ASN A 35 0.65 -8.35 4.51
C ASN A 35 -0.03 -9.68 4.89
N LEU A 36 0.37 -10.77 4.22
CA LEU A 36 -0.19 -12.10 4.44
C LEU A 36 0.81 -13.09 5.06
N THR A 37 2.05 -13.06 4.59
CA THR A 37 3.12 -13.97 5.02
C THR A 37 4.47 -13.26 4.97
N PHE A 38 5.46 -13.81 5.66
CA PHE A 38 6.81 -13.25 5.76
C PHE A 38 7.82 -14.00 4.88
N ASP A 39 7.68 -15.32 4.73
CA ASP A 39 8.52 -16.15 3.87
C ASP A 39 7.70 -17.30 3.24
N PRO A 40 7.50 -17.30 1.90
CA PRO A 40 7.76 -16.17 1.00
C PRO A 40 6.83 -14.98 1.32
N PRO A 41 7.25 -13.73 1.10
CA PRO A 41 6.43 -12.56 1.43
C PRO A 41 5.28 -12.37 0.43
N TYR A 42 4.06 -12.18 0.94
CA TYR A 42 2.85 -11.89 0.15
C TYR A 42 2.09 -10.68 0.72
N VAL A 43 1.45 -9.91 -0.17
CA VAL A 43 0.55 -8.81 0.17
C VAL A 43 -0.79 -8.95 -0.55
N MET A 44 -1.83 -8.31 -0.01
CA MET A 44 -3.13 -8.22 -0.66
C MET A 44 -3.72 -6.82 -0.65
N PHE A 45 -4.55 -6.52 -1.65
CA PHE A 45 -5.51 -5.42 -1.60
C PHE A 45 -6.88 -5.86 -2.10
N SER A 46 -7.93 -5.27 -1.53
CA SER A 46 -9.31 -5.52 -1.94
C SER A 46 -9.90 -4.28 -2.63
N SER A 47 -10.52 -4.50 -3.79
CA SER A 47 -11.15 -3.47 -4.60
C SER A 47 -12.61 -3.80 -4.84
N ASN A 48 -13.51 -2.93 -4.40
CA ASN A 48 -14.93 -3.02 -4.75
C ASN A 48 -15.11 -2.77 -6.25
N GLN A 49 -16.11 -3.41 -6.83
CA GLN A 49 -16.63 -3.05 -8.15
C GLN A 49 -17.34 -1.69 -8.12
N THR A 50 -17.60 -1.12 -9.29
CA THR A 50 -18.42 0.09 -9.44
C THR A 50 -19.89 -0.22 -9.10
N ALA A 51 -20.72 0.83 -8.97
CA ALA A 51 -22.17 0.66 -8.79
C ALA A 51 -22.84 -0.10 -9.95
N THR A 52 -22.22 -0.10 -11.13
CA THR A 52 -22.64 -0.83 -12.33
C THR A 52 -22.12 -2.27 -12.39
N GLY A 53 -21.30 -2.70 -11.42
CA GLY A 53 -20.70 -4.04 -11.39
C GLY A 53 -19.38 -4.17 -12.16
N ASP A 54 -18.82 -3.06 -12.63
CA ASP A 54 -17.56 -3.09 -13.37
C ASP A 54 -16.37 -3.21 -12.43
N ARG A 55 -15.37 -3.98 -12.84
CA ARG A 55 -14.09 -4.11 -12.13
C ARG A 55 -13.30 -2.82 -12.29
N LYS A 56 -12.58 -2.40 -11.24
CA LYS A 56 -11.72 -1.22 -11.31
C LYS A 56 -10.47 -1.50 -12.14
N ASP A 57 -10.02 -0.47 -12.87
CA ASP A 57 -8.79 -0.52 -13.69
C ASP A 57 -7.58 -1.08 -12.92
N MET A 58 -7.46 -0.83 -11.62
CA MET A 58 -6.37 -1.38 -10.80
C MET A 58 -6.32 -2.91 -10.79
N VAL A 59 -7.47 -3.56 -10.65
CA VAL A 59 -7.53 -5.02 -10.59
C VAL A 59 -7.30 -5.58 -11.98
N VAL A 60 -7.93 -4.99 -12.99
CA VAL A 60 -7.78 -5.37 -14.39
C VAL A 60 -6.31 -5.26 -14.81
N ASN A 61 -5.65 -4.13 -14.54
CA ASN A 61 -4.25 -3.91 -14.86
C ASN A 61 -3.33 -4.89 -14.12
N ALA A 62 -3.56 -5.11 -12.82
CA ALA A 62 -2.76 -6.04 -12.03
C ALA A 62 -2.87 -7.49 -12.52
N GLU A 63 -4.06 -7.91 -12.96
CA GLU A 63 -4.30 -9.22 -13.56
C GLU A 63 -3.66 -9.32 -14.95
N GLU A 64 -3.90 -8.35 -15.83
CA GLU A 64 -3.44 -8.38 -17.22
C GLU A 64 -1.91 -8.29 -17.35
N ILE A 65 -1.27 -7.47 -16.53
CA ILE A 65 0.20 -7.31 -16.53
C ILE A 65 0.86 -8.31 -15.59
N GLY A 66 0.12 -8.88 -14.63
CA GLY A 66 0.65 -9.79 -13.62
C GLY A 66 1.51 -9.10 -12.55
N THR A 67 1.54 -7.76 -12.52
CA THR A 67 2.34 -6.99 -11.55
C THR A 67 1.61 -5.73 -11.08
N PHE A 68 1.85 -5.36 -9.83
CA PHE A 68 1.49 -4.06 -9.25
C PHE A 68 2.56 -3.66 -8.24
N ALA A 69 2.59 -2.39 -7.84
CA ALA A 69 3.48 -1.91 -6.79
C ALA A 69 2.67 -1.29 -5.64
N TRP A 70 3.13 -1.53 -4.42
CA TRP A 70 2.58 -0.90 -3.22
C TRP A 70 3.58 0.13 -2.67
N ASN A 71 3.15 1.38 -2.57
CA ASN A 71 3.92 2.48 -2.04
C ASN A 71 3.52 2.76 -0.58
N LEU A 72 4.52 2.97 0.27
CA LEU A 72 4.28 3.44 1.63
C LEU A 72 3.73 4.87 1.55
N ALA A 73 2.52 5.09 2.04
CA ALA A 73 1.97 6.42 2.16
C ALA A 73 2.62 7.13 3.36
N THR A 74 3.34 8.22 3.11
CA THR A 74 4.01 9.02 4.15
C THR A 74 3.32 10.37 4.35
N TRP A 75 3.70 11.06 5.43
CA TRP A 75 3.15 12.37 5.77
C TRP A 75 3.32 13.41 4.65
N ASP A 76 4.46 13.40 3.97
CA ASP A 76 4.81 14.42 2.97
C ASP A 76 3.93 14.34 1.72
N VAL A 77 3.47 13.14 1.37
CA VAL A 77 2.64 12.87 0.19
C VAL A 77 1.14 12.80 0.50
N ARG A 78 0.72 13.12 1.74
CA ARG A 78 -0.69 12.99 2.19
C ARG A 78 -1.69 13.76 1.30
N GLU A 79 -1.29 14.93 0.80
CA GLU A 79 -2.15 15.76 -0.05
C GLU A 79 -2.28 15.16 -1.45
N ALA A 80 -1.18 14.65 -2.01
CA ALA A 80 -1.20 13.91 -3.27
C ALA A 80 -2.09 12.67 -3.16
N LEU A 81 -2.00 11.93 -2.05
CA LEU A 81 -2.86 10.77 -1.76
C LEU A 81 -4.35 11.14 -1.73
N CYS A 82 -4.69 12.26 -1.10
CA CYS A 82 -6.07 12.78 -1.11
C CYS A 82 -6.51 13.19 -2.52
N ASN A 83 -5.64 13.82 -3.31
CA ASN A 83 -6.00 14.31 -4.65
C ASN A 83 -6.26 13.18 -5.64
N VAL A 84 -5.46 12.10 -5.64
CA VAL A 84 -5.74 10.93 -6.51
C VAL A 84 -7.03 10.20 -6.12
N THR A 85 -7.58 10.46 -4.93
CA THR A 85 -8.91 9.96 -4.54
C THR A 85 -10.05 10.76 -5.19
N LYS A 86 -9.80 12.02 -5.58
CA LYS A 86 -10.83 12.93 -6.12
C LYS A 86 -11.14 12.67 -7.60
N GLU A 87 -10.34 11.94 -8.35
CA GLU A 87 -10.51 11.81 -9.81
C GLU A 87 -11.68 10.94 -10.29
N ARG A 88 -12.64 10.58 -9.42
CA ARG A 88 -14.02 10.31 -9.84
C ARG A 88 -15.02 10.77 -8.77
N PRO A 89 -15.62 11.96 -8.95
CA PRO A 89 -17.08 11.99 -8.94
C PRO A 89 -17.58 12.73 -10.18
N THR A 90 -17.89 12.00 -11.24
CA THR A 90 -19.06 12.41 -12.01
C THR A 90 -20.26 12.19 -11.09
N LEU A 91 -20.68 13.26 -10.41
CA LEU A 91 -21.99 13.35 -9.79
C LEU A 91 -23.04 13.25 -10.91
N ILE A 92 -23.31 12.02 -11.33
CA ILE A 92 -24.64 11.71 -11.85
C ILE A 92 -25.50 11.69 -10.59
N GLU A 93 -26.51 12.56 -10.51
CA GLU A 93 -27.59 12.41 -9.54
C GLU A 93 -28.28 11.08 -9.81
N VAL A 94 -27.75 10.00 -9.23
CA VAL A 94 -28.41 8.71 -9.26
C VAL A 94 -29.38 8.71 -8.08
N PRO A 95 -30.69 8.54 -8.30
CA PRO A 95 -31.64 8.43 -7.22
C PRO A 95 -31.24 7.24 -6.34
N MET A 96 -30.84 7.53 -5.10
CA MET A 96 -30.63 6.60 -3.98
C MET A 96 -30.49 5.12 -4.40
N VAL A 97 -29.33 4.74 -4.94
CA VAL A 97 -29.05 3.33 -5.22
C VAL A 97 -28.75 2.61 -3.92
N ARG A 98 -29.81 1.95 -3.46
CA ARG A 98 -29.87 0.73 -2.64
C ARG A 98 -28.60 -0.12 -2.85
N GLU A 99 -27.88 -0.38 -1.75
CA GLU A 99 -26.74 -1.30 -1.60
C GLU A 99 -25.96 -1.64 -2.89
N SER A 100 -24.78 -1.05 -3.05
CA SER A 100 -23.79 -1.51 -4.04
C SER A 100 -23.64 -3.03 -3.93
N PRO A 101 -23.77 -3.81 -5.04
CA PRO A 101 -23.58 -5.25 -4.99
C PRO A 101 -22.25 -5.56 -4.30
N GLY A 102 -22.29 -6.43 -3.29
CA GLY A 102 -21.19 -6.70 -2.36
C GLY A 102 -20.02 -7.50 -2.96
N THR A 103 -19.79 -7.39 -4.26
CA THR A 103 -18.71 -8.11 -4.95
C THR A 103 -17.42 -7.33 -4.82
N VAL A 104 -16.39 -8.03 -4.33
CA VAL A 104 -15.04 -7.49 -4.17
C VAL A 104 -14.06 -8.38 -4.92
N ASP A 105 -13.15 -7.74 -5.65
CA ASP A 105 -11.96 -8.41 -6.14
C ASP A 105 -10.88 -8.36 -5.05
N ILE A 106 -10.22 -9.49 -4.78
CA ILE A 106 -9.06 -9.56 -3.89
C ILE A 106 -7.86 -9.92 -4.75
N ALA A 107 -6.93 -8.98 -4.86
CA ALA A 107 -5.65 -9.22 -5.51
C ALA A 107 -4.62 -9.64 -4.47
N ILE A 108 -3.96 -10.77 -4.70
CA ILE A 108 -2.86 -11.29 -3.87
C ILE A 108 -1.61 -11.32 -4.73
N GLY A 109 -0.52 -10.72 -4.23
CA GLY A 109 0.75 -10.65 -4.95
C GLY A 109 1.91 -11.17 -4.10
N LYS A 110 2.77 -11.98 -4.72
CA LYS A 110 4.08 -12.33 -4.15
C LYS A 110 4.99 -11.11 -4.22
N VAL A 111 5.62 -10.77 -3.12
CA VAL A 111 6.63 -9.72 -3.07
C VAL A 111 7.93 -10.25 -3.69
N ILE A 112 8.37 -9.62 -4.77
CA ILE A 112 9.54 -10.05 -5.56
C ILE A 112 10.79 -9.16 -5.38
N GLY A 113 10.70 -8.10 -4.59
CA GLY A 113 11.80 -7.23 -4.18
C GLY A 113 11.34 -6.20 -3.16
N VAL A 114 12.14 -5.19 -2.80
CA VAL A 114 11.73 -4.02 -1.99
C VAL A 114 12.71 -2.89 -2.30
N HIS A 115 12.23 -1.65 -2.47
CA HIS A 115 13.07 -0.47 -2.53
C HIS A 115 12.86 0.38 -1.28
N ILE A 116 13.95 0.67 -0.57
CA ILE A 116 13.96 1.51 0.63
C ILE A 116 15.06 2.55 0.46
N GLY A 117 14.73 3.82 0.63
CA GLY A 117 15.71 4.90 0.61
C GLY A 117 16.68 4.81 1.79
N ASN A 118 17.96 5.09 1.57
CA ASN A 118 18.98 5.01 2.63
C ASN A 118 18.72 6.00 3.76
N GLU A 119 18.09 7.14 3.44
CA GLU A 119 17.75 8.20 4.38
C GLU A 119 16.76 7.76 5.47
N VAL A 120 15.93 6.75 5.18
CA VAL A 120 14.98 6.18 6.15
C VAL A 120 15.49 4.93 6.85
N LEU A 121 16.77 4.58 6.67
CA LEU A 121 17.40 3.48 7.38
C LEU A 121 18.17 3.99 8.61
N THR A 122 18.21 3.14 9.64
CA THR A 122 19.08 3.29 10.82
C THR A 122 19.67 1.90 11.11
N ASN A 123 21.00 1.78 11.07
CA ASN A 123 21.72 0.50 11.27
C ASN A 123 21.26 -0.63 10.35
N GLY A 124 20.88 -0.31 9.11
CA GLY A 124 20.40 -1.29 8.12
C GLY A 124 18.96 -1.74 8.30
N SER A 125 18.23 -1.21 9.28
CA SER A 125 16.80 -1.45 9.49
C SER A 125 15.98 -0.22 9.17
N LEU A 126 14.73 -0.42 8.76
CA LEU A 126 13.79 0.67 8.48
C LEU A 126 13.47 1.43 9.75
N ASP A 127 13.77 2.73 9.76
CA ASP A 127 13.42 3.65 10.83
C ASP A 127 12.03 4.25 10.56
N ILE A 128 11.03 3.71 11.25
CA ILE A 128 9.63 4.12 11.07
C ILE A 128 9.43 5.61 11.31
N LYS A 129 10.16 6.21 12.27
CA LYS A 129 10.02 7.63 12.60
C LYS A 129 10.46 8.51 11.44
N LYS A 130 11.50 8.10 10.70
CA LYS A 130 11.97 8.80 9.50
C LYS A 130 11.00 8.68 8.33
N THR A 131 10.23 7.59 8.25
CA THR A 131 9.23 7.40 7.18
C THR A 131 7.91 8.15 7.42
N GLN A 132 7.55 8.43 8.69
CA GLN A 132 6.27 9.06 9.07
C GLN A 132 5.05 8.49 8.31
N PRO A 133 4.79 7.18 8.39
CA PRO A 133 3.74 6.55 7.61
C PRO A 133 2.36 7.03 8.07
N ILE A 134 1.46 7.22 7.11
CA ILE A 134 0.06 7.58 7.38
C ILE A 134 -0.85 6.37 7.24
N THR A 135 -1.87 6.31 8.09
CA THR A 135 -2.84 5.22 8.17
C THR A 135 -4.26 5.78 8.15
N ARG A 136 -5.21 4.99 7.62
CA ARG A 136 -6.63 5.37 7.57
C ARG A 136 -7.34 4.94 8.85
N CYS A 137 -8.06 5.87 9.46
CA CYS A 137 -8.88 5.61 10.65
C CYS A 137 -10.38 5.54 10.28
N GLY A 138 -11.26 5.84 11.22
CA GLY A 138 -12.70 5.95 10.98
C GLY A 138 -13.02 7.15 10.09
N TYR A 139 -14.02 7.01 9.23
CA TYR A 139 -14.55 8.12 8.43
C TYR A 139 -13.45 8.82 7.60
N TYR A 140 -13.21 10.12 7.85
CA TYR A 140 -12.21 10.94 7.17
C TYR A 140 -10.93 11.15 7.99
N GLN A 141 -10.77 10.42 9.09
CA GLN A 141 -9.62 10.56 9.97
C GLN A 141 -8.43 9.76 9.47
N TYR A 142 -7.24 10.30 9.69
CA TYR A 142 -5.96 9.65 9.43
C TYR A 142 -5.07 9.80 10.66
N ALA A 143 -4.18 8.84 10.86
CA ALA A 143 -3.13 8.92 11.86
C ALA A 143 -1.76 8.87 11.18
N VAL A 144 -0.75 9.41 11.84
CA VAL A 144 0.64 9.39 11.39
C VAL A 144 1.51 8.85 12.51
N THR A 145 2.38 7.89 12.19
CA THR A 145 3.27 7.28 13.19
C THR A 145 4.54 8.11 13.30
N ARG A 146 4.63 8.93 14.35
CA ARG A 146 5.84 9.70 14.70
C ARG A 146 6.63 9.06 15.83
N ASP A 147 5.96 8.27 16.64
CA ASP A 147 6.52 7.64 17.83
C ASP A 147 6.35 6.12 17.75
N THR A 148 7.34 5.42 18.25
CA THR A 148 7.38 3.96 18.36
C THR A 148 7.99 3.58 19.70
N PHE A 149 7.60 2.42 20.19
CA PHE A 149 8.18 1.78 21.37
C PHE A 149 8.36 0.30 21.07
N GLU A 150 9.36 -0.32 21.69
CA GLU A 150 9.66 -1.73 21.49
C GLU A 150 8.91 -2.58 22.51
N MET A 151 8.29 -3.66 22.02
CA MET A 151 7.74 -4.72 22.84
C MET A 151 8.27 -6.04 22.32
N ILE A 152 9.25 -6.60 23.04
CA ILE A 152 9.87 -7.88 22.70
C ILE A 152 9.16 -8.97 23.50
N VAL A 153 8.68 -10.00 22.81
CA VAL A 153 8.08 -11.17 23.46
C VAL A 153 9.19 -11.93 24.20
N PRO A 154 9.05 -12.19 25.51
CA PRO A 154 10.06 -12.91 26.27
C PRO A 154 10.21 -14.36 25.78
N ASN A 155 11.42 -14.92 25.91
CA ASN A 155 11.75 -16.32 25.60
C ASN A 155 11.51 -16.76 24.14
N MET A 156 11.51 -15.81 23.20
CA MET A 156 11.43 -16.13 21.78
C MET A 156 12.76 -16.71 21.27
N SER A 157 12.71 -17.74 20.42
CA SER A 157 13.92 -18.30 19.81
C SER A 157 14.60 -17.27 18.92
N ALA A 158 15.94 -17.37 18.80
CA ALA A 158 16.74 -16.47 17.97
C ALA A 158 16.26 -16.45 16.51
N ASP A 159 15.80 -17.58 15.98
CA ASP A 159 15.29 -17.69 14.60
C ASP A 159 13.99 -16.90 14.38
N VAL A 160 13.09 -16.88 15.37
CA VAL A 160 11.83 -16.13 15.28
C VAL A 160 12.10 -14.64 15.41
N LEU A 161 13.02 -14.23 16.31
CA LEU A 161 13.47 -12.85 16.42
C LEU A 161 14.12 -12.38 15.10
N TYR A 162 14.93 -13.22 14.47
CA TYR A 162 15.57 -12.92 13.18
C TYR A 162 14.55 -12.76 12.04
N GLY A 163 13.50 -13.59 11.99
CA GLY A 163 12.41 -13.46 11.02
C GLY A 163 11.67 -12.12 11.13
N LEU A 164 11.56 -11.57 12.35
CA LEU A 164 10.86 -10.33 12.67
C LEU A 164 11.76 -9.08 12.60
N GLU A 165 13.08 -9.22 12.69
CA GLU A 165 14.04 -8.10 12.76
C GLU A 165 14.05 -7.24 11.49
N GLY A 166 13.79 -7.84 10.33
CA GLY A 166 13.68 -7.11 9.05
C GLY A 166 14.96 -6.38 8.61
N ASN A 167 16.12 -6.70 9.20
CA ASN A 167 17.39 -6.01 8.94
C ASN A 167 17.92 -6.31 7.52
N ALA A 168 18.05 -5.27 6.68
CA ALA A 168 18.49 -5.40 5.30
C ALA A 168 19.98 -5.74 5.17
N THR A 169 20.81 -5.34 6.14
CA THR A 169 22.27 -5.59 6.08
C THR A 169 22.66 -7.00 6.51
N ARG A 170 21.90 -7.63 7.42
CA ARG A 170 22.17 -8.98 7.94
C ARG A 170 21.75 -10.11 6.99
N ARG A 171 20.85 -9.84 6.06
CA ARG A 171 20.34 -10.82 5.07
C ARG A 171 21.27 -11.03 3.85
N ASP A 172 22.56 -10.64 3.94
CA ASP A 172 23.51 -10.59 2.80
C ASP A 172 22.91 -9.98 1.53
N LEU A 173 22.33 -8.79 1.67
CA LEU A 173 21.78 -8.02 0.55
C LEU A 173 22.86 -7.13 -0.12
N ARG A 174 24.16 -7.34 0.16
CA ARG A 174 25.24 -6.56 -0.46
C ARG A 174 25.46 -7.05 -1.89
N GLY A 175 24.82 -6.38 -2.84
CA GLY A 175 24.97 -6.66 -4.28
C GLY A 175 23.77 -7.35 -4.93
N SER A 176 22.72 -7.64 -4.16
CA SER A 176 21.51 -8.23 -4.72
C SER A 176 20.48 -7.15 -5.05
N ILE A 177 20.39 -6.82 -6.34
CA ILE A 177 19.27 -6.07 -6.91
C ILE A 177 18.06 -7.01 -6.92
N TYR A 178 17.13 -6.83 -5.99
CA TYR A 178 15.81 -7.49 -6.02
C TYR A 178 14.76 -6.50 -6.53
N TYR A 179 14.17 -6.78 -7.70
CA TYR A 179 13.13 -5.94 -8.31
C TYR A 179 11.81 -6.00 -7.52
N ILE A 180 11.45 -4.96 -6.77
CA ILE A 180 10.09 -4.39 -6.89
C ILE A 180 10.24 -3.21 -7.83
N ARG A 181 9.41 -3.13 -8.88
CA ARG A 181 9.25 -1.85 -9.60
C ARG A 181 8.60 -0.84 -8.65
N TYR A 182 9.43 -0.02 -8.01
CA TYR A 182 9.06 1.28 -7.44
C TYR A 182 9.44 2.35 -8.45
N PHE A 183 8.51 3.25 -8.77
CA PHE A 183 8.82 4.54 -9.39
C PHE A 183 8.88 5.56 -8.26
N LEU A 184 10.03 6.20 -8.07
CA LEU A 184 10.17 7.37 -7.21
C LEU A 184 9.34 8.50 -7.82
N ALA A 185 8.14 8.71 -7.28
CA ALA A 185 7.42 9.96 -7.47
C ALA A 185 8.03 11.03 -6.57
N ASN A 186 9.23 11.48 -6.92
CA ASN A 186 9.78 12.77 -6.50
C ASN A 186 10.84 13.18 -7.52
N HIS A 187 10.36 13.61 -8.70
CA HIS A 187 10.75 14.83 -9.40
C HIS A 187 10.14 14.81 -10.80
N ARG A 188 9.28 15.81 -11.06
CA ARG A 188 8.88 16.31 -12.38
C ARG A 188 8.20 15.31 -13.32
N CYS A 189 6.89 15.50 -13.46
CA CYS A 189 6.25 15.45 -14.77
C CYS A 189 7.15 16.21 -15.76
N LEU A 190 7.81 15.52 -16.69
CA LEU A 190 8.51 16.14 -17.82
C LEU A 190 8.14 15.36 -19.09
N GLU A 191 7.25 16.03 -19.82
CA GLU A 191 7.23 16.21 -21.27
C GLU A 191 7.40 14.98 -22.18
N LEU A 192 6.30 14.74 -22.89
CA LEU A 192 6.23 14.06 -24.17
C LEU A 192 7.20 14.71 -25.18
N HIS A 193 8.12 13.91 -25.72
CA HIS A 193 8.48 13.89 -27.13
C HIS A 193 8.70 12.45 -27.58
#